data_AF-A0A098Y1P8-F1
#
_entry.id   AF-A0A098Y1P8-F1
#
_cell.length_a   1.000
_cell.length_b   1.000
_cell.length_c   1.000
_cell.angle_alpha   90.00
_cell.angle_beta   90.00
_cell.angle_gamma   90.00
#
_symmetry.space_group_name_H-M   'P 1'
#
loop_
_entity.id
_entity.type
_entity.pdbx_description
1 polymer ?
#
loop_
_entity_poly.entity_id
_entity_poly.type
_entity_poly.pdbx_seq_one_letter_code
_entity_poly.pdbx_strand_id
1 'polypeptide(L)'
;MRWRRKKAPVEQATEQQAPDQDPGQVLEGLRQVVDRFGWAVLHGGGGGAGDPRWSHTVGLTALGHPEVIVVGLPFPAGEKYLNLVGEAVRGGARFGPGAVTTGLTDADSPVVFLAVEDTARLAVAEQFYGSIEVLQLVWPDSTGRLPWQEGHRNPPEAQPLLGPLPGDESAGS
;
A
#
# COMPACT_ATOMS: atom_id res chain seq x y z
N MET A 1 15.66 -57.96 -19.12
CA MET A 1 16.11 -56.83 -19.97
C MET A 1 16.24 -55.58 -19.10
N ARG A 2 17.44 -54.98 -19.05
CA ARG A 2 17.75 -53.80 -18.23
C ARG A 2 17.34 -52.53 -18.99
N TRP A 3 16.45 -51.73 -18.43
CA TRP A 3 16.22 -50.36 -18.90
C TRP A 3 16.93 -49.37 -17.97
N ARG A 4 18.01 -48.77 -18.47
CA ARG A 4 18.64 -47.58 -17.89
C ARG A 4 17.78 -46.36 -18.25
N ARG A 5 17.16 -45.71 -17.26
CA ARG A 5 16.70 -44.32 -17.42
C ARG A 5 17.86 -43.39 -17.07
N LYS A 6 18.30 -42.58 -18.04
CA LYS A 6 19.28 -41.51 -17.85
C LYS A 6 18.64 -40.46 -16.91
N LYS A 7 19.30 -40.12 -15.80
CA LYS A 7 18.96 -38.93 -15.00
C LYS A 7 19.33 -37.71 -15.85
N ALA A 8 18.33 -36.90 -16.21
CA ALA A 8 18.57 -35.53 -16.64
C ALA A 8 19.06 -34.72 -15.41
N PRO A 9 20.02 -33.81 -15.55
CA PRO A 9 20.32 -32.87 -14.49
C PRO A 9 19.13 -31.91 -14.40
N VAL A 10 18.44 -31.91 -13.26
CA VAL A 10 17.51 -30.82 -12.93
C VAL A 10 18.39 -29.61 -12.68
N GLU A 11 18.36 -28.66 -13.61
CA GLU A 11 18.95 -27.34 -13.46
C GLU A 11 18.48 -26.75 -12.13
N GLN A 12 19.45 -26.41 -11.29
CA GLN A 12 19.22 -25.67 -10.06
C GLN A 12 18.76 -24.28 -10.46
N ALA A 13 17.45 -24.04 -10.37
CA ALA A 13 16.90 -22.69 -10.36
C ALA A 13 17.57 -21.97 -9.19
N THR A 14 18.38 -20.98 -9.52
CA THR A 14 18.99 -20.07 -8.55
C THR A 14 17.86 -19.22 -7.98
N GLU A 15 17.32 -19.69 -6.87
CA GLU A 15 16.50 -18.88 -5.98
C GLU A 15 17.38 -17.71 -5.54
N GLN A 16 17.18 -16.55 -6.16
CA GLN A 16 17.87 -15.32 -5.76
C GLN A 16 17.37 -14.95 -4.36
N GLN A 17 18.02 -15.51 -3.34
CA GLN A 17 17.91 -15.05 -1.97
C GLN A 17 18.39 -13.60 -1.93
N ALA A 18 17.46 -12.68 -1.67
CA ALA A 18 17.78 -11.31 -1.37
C ALA A 18 18.77 -11.29 -0.19
N PRO A 19 19.86 -10.50 -0.26
CA PRO A 19 20.89 -10.54 0.77
C PRO A 19 20.29 -10.19 2.13
N ASP A 20 20.66 -10.95 3.15
CA ASP A 20 20.29 -10.75 4.57
C ASP A 20 20.75 -9.35 5.00
N GLN A 21 19.86 -8.36 4.86
CA GLN A 21 20.15 -6.97 5.21
C GLN A 21 20.03 -6.83 6.72
N ASP A 22 21.06 -6.27 7.36
CA ASP A 22 20.99 -5.86 8.76
C ASP A 22 19.80 -4.89 8.94
N PRO A 23 18.80 -5.23 9.79
CA PRO A 23 17.63 -4.39 10.00
C PRO A 23 17.99 -2.94 10.38
N GLY A 24 19.09 -2.73 11.09
CA GLY A 24 19.57 -1.39 11.45
C GLY A 24 19.98 -0.56 10.24
N GLN A 25 20.64 -1.17 9.25
CA GLN A 25 21.07 -0.48 8.03
C GLN A 25 19.88 -0.14 7.12
N VAL A 26 18.87 -1.00 7.08
CA VAL A 26 17.62 -0.73 6.33
C VAL A 26 16.88 0.46 6.93
N LEU A 27 16.76 0.53 8.26
CA LEU A 27 16.10 1.63 8.95
C LEU A 27 16.86 2.95 8.78
N GLU A 28 18.19 2.92 8.85
CA GLU A 28 19.01 4.11 8.61
C GLU A 28 18.90 4.61 7.17
N GLY A 29 18.96 3.70 6.18
CA GLY A 29 18.74 4.06 4.79
C GLY A 29 17.35 4.66 4.56
N LEU A 30 16.32 4.11 5.21
CA LEU A 30 14.97 4.65 5.16
C LEU A 30 14.88 6.05 5.79
N ARG A 31 15.55 6.27 6.93
CA ARG A 31 15.64 7.59 7.57
C ARG A 31 16.22 8.63 6.63
N GLN A 32 17.29 8.29 5.92
CA GLN A 32 17.91 9.20 4.95
C GLN A 32 16.99 9.55 3.78
N VAL A 33 16.17 8.60 3.31
CA VAL A 33 15.16 8.88 2.27
C VAL A 33 14.10 9.84 2.82
N VAL A 34 13.58 9.59 4.01
CA VAL A 34 12.58 10.45 4.66
C VAL A 34 13.13 11.85 4.92
N ASP A 35 14.36 11.98 5.44
CA ASP A 35 14.97 13.29 5.71
C ASP A 35 15.22 14.09 4.43
N ARG A 36 15.54 13.40 3.32
CA ARG A 36 15.82 14.03 2.03
C ARG A 36 14.57 14.43 1.26
N PHE A 37 13.54 13.58 1.28
CA PHE A 37 12.36 13.73 0.42
C PHE A 37 11.06 13.99 1.20
N GLY A 38 11.07 13.91 2.52
CA GLY A 38 9.89 14.08 3.38
C GLY A 38 9.10 12.80 3.60
N TRP A 39 9.11 11.85 2.66
CA TRP A 39 8.57 10.50 2.84
C TRP A 39 9.33 9.48 2.02
N ALA A 40 9.12 8.21 2.36
CA ALA A 40 9.49 7.05 1.57
C ALA A 40 8.24 6.22 1.27
N VAL A 41 8.33 5.34 0.26
CA VAL A 41 7.31 4.33 -0.04
C VAL A 41 7.90 2.95 0.23
N LEU A 42 7.21 2.15 1.02
CA LEU A 42 7.54 0.75 1.28
C LEU A 42 6.51 -0.17 0.62
N HIS A 43 6.96 -1.37 0.27
CA HIS A 43 6.15 -2.39 -0.39
C HIS A 43 6.12 -3.68 0.45
N GLY A 44 5.01 -4.38 0.41
CA GLY A 44 4.88 -5.69 1.03
C GLY A 44 3.72 -6.51 0.47
N GLY A 45 3.57 -7.72 1.01
CA GLY A 45 2.60 -8.70 0.54
C GLY A 45 2.93 -9.26 -0.85
N GLY A 46 1.96 -9.98 -1.43
CA GLY A 46 2.13 -10.64 -2.73
C GLY A 46 3.04 -11.87 -2.70
N GLY A 47 3.32 -12.41 -1.50
CA GLY A 47 4.21 -13.57 -1.31
C GLY A 47 3.54 -14.92 -1.54
N GLY A 48 2.20 -14.96 -1.67
CA GLY A 48 1.43 -16.19 -1.84
C GLY A 48 0.03 -15.97 -2.39
N ALA A 49 -0.67 -17.06 -2.71
CA ALA A 49 -2.05 -17.00 -3.17
C ALA A 49 -2.96 -16.41 -2.08
N GLY A 50 -3.70 -15.36 -2.41
CA GLY A 50 -4.62 -14.68 -1.49
C GLY A 50 -3.97 -13.60 -0.61
N ASP A 51 -2.66 -13.36 -0.71
CA ASP A 51 -1.98 -12.25 -0.03
C ASP A 51 -1.88 -11.03 -0.97
N PRO A 52 -2.71 -9.99 -0.78
CA PRO A 52 -2.69 -8.84 -1.67
C PRO A 52 -1.39 -8.06 -1.52
N ARG A 53 -0.87 -7.54 -2.63
CA ARG A 53 0.22 -6.55 -2.59
C ARG A 53 -0.27 -5.28 -1.92
N TRP A 54 0.61 -4.64 -1.17
CA TRP A 54 0.35 -3.33 -0.60
C TRP A 54 1.58 -2.44 -0.67
N SER A 55 1.34 -1.15 -0.58
CA SER A 55 2.39 -0.14 -0.47
C SER A 55 1.93 0.93 0.49
N HIS A 56 2.81 1.49 1.29
CA HIS A 56 2.47 2.57 2.21
C HIS A 56 3.59 3.60 2.32
N THR A 57 3.23 4.78 2.81
CA THR A 57 4.20 5.83 3.13
C THR A 57 4.84 5.61 4.49
N VAL A 58 6.04 6.17 4.64
CA VAL A 58 6.68 6.47 5.92
C VAL A 58 7.15 7.91 5.82
N GLY A 59 6.61 8.82 6.64
CA GLY A 59 7.08 10.20 6.71
C GLY A 59 6.01 11.27 6.61
N LEU A 60 4.80 10.93 6.13
CA LEU A 60 3.70 11.89 6.07
C LEU A 60 3.29 12.38 7.46
N THR A 61 3.49 11.55 8.49
CA THR A 61 3.28 11.91 9.89
C THR A 61 4.09 13.14 10.28
N ALA A 62 5.35 13.23 9.86
CA ALA A 62 6.20 14.40 10.13
C ALA A 62 5.73 15.67 9.39
N LEU A 63 4.95 15.50 8.32
CA LEU A 63 4.27 16.60 7.60
C LEU A 63 2.90 16.94 8.21
N GLY A 64 2.52 16.32 9.34
CA GLY A 64 1.22 16.53 9.99
C GLY A 64 0.05 15.95 9.19
N HIS A 65 0.25 14.77 8.59
CA HIS A 65 -0.77 14.03 7.85
C HIS A 65 -0.69 12.53 8.20
N PRO A 66 -1.81 11.79 8.26
CA PRO A 66 -1.78 10.33 8.43
C PRO A 66 -0.89 9.63 7.39
N GLU A 67 -0.30 8.48 7.74
CA GLU A 67 0.33 7.65 6.72
C GLU A 67 -0.74 7.08 5.77
N VAL A 68 -0.38 6.83 4.52
CA VAL A 68 -1.32 6.32 3.51
C VAL A 68 -0.88 4.96 3.00
N ILE A 69 -1.81 4.02 2.95
CA ILE A 69 -1.64 2.68 2.39
C ILE A 69 -2.53 2.48 1.16
N VAL A 70 -1.99 1.80 0.15
CA VAL A 70 -2.72 1.30 -1.02
C VAL A 70 -2.60 -0.22 -1.04
N VAL A 71 -3.71 -0.92 -1.32
CA VAL A 71 -3.79 -2.38 -1.34
C VAL A 71 -4.32 -2.82 -2.70
N GLY A 72 -3.79 -3.91 -3.24
CA GLY A 72 -4.31 -4.54 -4.46
C GLY A 72 -3.65 -4.11 -5.77
N LEU A 73 -2.89 -3.01 -5.75
CA LEU A 73 -2.20 -2.52 -6.94
C LEU A 73 -0.82 -3.17 -7.14
N PRO A 74 -0.34 -3.28 -8.39
CA PRO A 74 1.07 -3.49 -8.66
C PRO A 74 1.93 -2.40 -7.97
N PHE A 75 3.11 -2.76 -7.45
CA PHE A 75 3.97 -1.82 -6.71
C PHE A 75 4.25 -0.51 -7.45
N PRO A 76 4.55 -0.48 -8.77
CA PRO A 76 4.77 0.78 -9.47
C PRO A 76 3.53 1.69 -9.49
N ALA A 77 2.32 1.10 -9.53
CA ALA A 77 1.08 1.86 -9.49
C ALA A 77 0.77 2.37 -8.08
N GLY A 78 0.96 1.54 -7.06
CA GLY A 78 0.87 1.95 -5.65
C GLY A 78 1.82 3.09 -5.33
N GLU A 79 3.09 2.97 -5.75
CA GLU A 79 4.11 4.01 -5.58
C GLU A 79 3.72 5.33 -6.25
N LYS A 80 3.21 5.28 -7.50
CA LYS A 80 2.73 6.49 -8.19
C LYS A 80 1.65 7.20 -7.37
N TYR A 81 0.65 6.47 -6.88
CA TYR A 81 -0.42 7.07 -6.06
C TYR A 81 0.12 7.69 -4.77
N LEU A 82 0.99 6.98 -4.05
CA LEU A 82 1.53 7.46 -2.78
C LEU A 82 2.45 8.67 -2.95
N ASN A 83 3.22 8.73 -4.04
CA ASN A 83 4.00 9.92 -4.37
C ASN A 83 3.12 11.11 -4.72
N LEU A 84 2.01 10.91 -5.45
CA LEU A 84 1.04 11.98 -5.71
C LEU A 84 0.40 12.49 -4.41
N VAL A 85 0.07 11.59 -3.47
CA VAL A 85 -0.39 11.97 -2.13
C VAL A 85 0.68 12.78 -1.40
N GLY A 86 1.92 12.31 -1.38
CA GLY A 86 3.02 13.00 -0.70
C GLY A 86 3.26 14.41 -1.25
N GLU A 87 3.25 14.56 -2.59
CA GLU A 87 3.38 15.87 -3.23
C GLU A 87 2.20 16.79 -2.88
N ALA A 88 0.97 16.28 -2.89
CA ALA A 88 -0.21 17.05 -2.50
C ALA A 88 -0.12 17.50 -1.02
N VAL A 89 0.30 16.61 -0.12
CA VAL A 89 0.47 16.91 1.31
C VAL A 89 1.56 17.95 1.54
N ARG A 90 2.70 17.82 0.83
CA ARG A 90 3.78 18.82 0.83
C ARG A 90 3.27 20.18 0.32
N GLY A 91 2.39 20.17 -0.68
CA GLY A 91 1.70 21.35 -1.19
C GLY A 91 0.63 21.93 -0.27
N GLY A 92 0.36 21.31 0.89
CA GLY A 92 -0.59 21.79 1.90
C GLY A 92 -1.94 21.08 1.92
N ALA A 93 -2.19 20.11 1.03
CA ALA A 93 -3.40 19.31 1.08
C ALA A 93 -3.45 18.45 2.36
N ARG A 94 -4.65 18.21 2.88
CA ARG A 94 -4.87 17.26 3.98
C ARG A 94 -6.06 16.38 3.63
N PHE A 95 -5.87 15.07 3.74
CA PHE A 95 -6.92 14.09 3.56
C PHE A 95 -7.34 13.52 4.92
N GLY A 96 -8.60 13.14 5.04
CA GLY A 96 -9.15 12.52 6.22
C GLY A 96 -10.10 11.38 5.85
N PRO A 97 -10.62 10.63 6.82
CA PRO A 97 -11.59 9.57 6.57
C PRO A 97 -12.81 10.10 5.79
N GLY A 98 -13.24 9.34 4.78
CA GLY A 98 -14.33 9.71 3.88
C GLY A 98 -13.98 10.76 2.82
N ALA A 99 -12.77 11.33 2.83
CA ALA A 99 -12.38 12.32 1.82
C ALA A 99 -12.37 11.70 0.42
N VAL A 100 -13.02 12.37 -0.53
CA VAL A 100 -13.07 12.00 -1.94
C VAL A 100 -12.25 13.00 -2.74
N THR A 101 -11.39 12.53 -3.64
CA THR A 101 -10.64 13.41 -4.55
C THR A 101 -10.44 12.77 -5.91
N THR A 102 -10.45 13.59 -6.96
CA THR A 102 -10.05 13.20 -8.32
C THR A 102 -8.66 13.71 -8.68
N GLY A 103 -8.09 14.62 -7.88
CA GLY A 103 -6.81 15.29 -8.14
C GLY A 103 -5.58 14.40 -8.01
N LEU A 104 -5.77 13.12 -7.70
CA LEU A 104 -4.71 12.10 -7.65
C LEU A 104 -4.76 11.16 -8.87
N THR A 105 -5.61 11.47 -9.85
CA THR A 105 -5.78 10.68 -11.07
C THR A 105 -5.80 11.58 -12.30
N ASP A 106 -5.33 11.05 -13.43
CA ASP A 106 -5.30 11.80 -14.71
C ASP A 106 -6.68 11.83 -15.42
N ALA A 107 -7.65 11.03 -14.97
CA ALA A 107 -8.91 10.76 -15.68
C ALA A 107 -10.16 11.16 -14.88
N ASP A 108 -10.05 12.12 -13.96
CA ASP A 108 -11.11 12.54 -13.04
C ASP A 108 -11.77 11.38 -12.27
N SER A 109 -11.01 10.30 -12.04
CA SER A 109 -11.51 9.10 -11.39
C SER A 109 -11.43 9.28 -9.88
N PRO A 110 -12.53 9.08 -9.13
CA PRO A 110 -12.53 9.35 -7.70
C PRO A 110 -11.72 8.29 -6.94
N VAL A 111 -10.85 8.73 -6.04
CA VAL A 111 -10.30 7.91 -4.96
C VAL A 111 -10.88 8.37 -3.63
N VAL A 112 -10.97 7.45 -2.67
CA VAL A 112 -11.53 7.71 -1.35
C VAL A 112 -10.55 7.28 -0.26
N PHE A 113 -10.45 8.05 0.81
CA PHE A 113 -9.64 7.70 1.97
C PHE A 113 -10.50 7.08 3.07
N LEU A 114 -10.16 5.87 3.52
CA LEU A 114 -10.79 5.23 4.69
C LEU A 114 -9.84 5.27 5.87
N ALA A 115 -10.37 5.42 7.09
CA ALA A 115 -9.57 5.16 8.29
C ALA A 115 -9.17 3.69 8.33
N VAL A 116 -7.92 3.40 8.72
CA VAL A 116 -7.43 2.03 8.89
C VAL A 116 -7.47 1.65 10.37
N GLU A 117 -8.09 0.53 10.69
CA GLU A 117 -8.19 0.03 12.07
C GLU A 117 -6.97 -0.83 12.45
N ASP A 118 -6.48 -1.66 11.53
CA ASP A 118 -5.31 -2.51 11.72
C ASP A 118 -4.06 -1.94 11.01
N THR A 119 -3.18 -1.35 11.80
CA THR A 119 -1.94 -0.72 11.34
C THR A 119 -0.75 -1.69 11.27
N ALA A 120 -0.93 -3.00 11.46
CA ALA A 120 0.18 -3.96 11.51
C ALA A 120 1.09 -3.94 10.26
N ARG A 121 0.52 -3.58 9.10
CA ARG A 121 1.29 -3.44 7.83
C ARG A 121 2.23 -2.22 7.82
N LEU A 122 2.09 -1.30 8.77
CA LEU A 122 2.86 -0.07 8.89
C LEU A 122 3.78 -0.06 10.11
N ALA A 123 4.17 -1.24 10.62
CA ALA A 123 5.05 -1.37 11.78
C ALA A 123 6.36 -0.55 11.65
N VAL A 124 6.89 -0.42 10.42
CA VAL A 124 8.09 0.41 10.17
C VAL A 124 7.81 1.91 10.39
N ALA A 125 6.62 2.40 10.02
CA ALA A 125 6.24 3.78 10.31
C ALA A 125 6.03 4.01 11.82
N GLU A 126 5.46 3.03 12.52
CA GLU A 126 5.31 3.07 13.98
C GLU A 126 6.67 3.10 14.69
N GLN A 127 7.70 2.41 14.17
CA GLN A 127 9.06 2.51 14.69
C GLN A 127 9.66 3.92 14.53
N PHE A 128 9.20 4.71 13.55
CA PHE A 128 9.68 6.07 13.31
C PHE A 128 8.98 7.11 14.18
N TYR A 129 7.67 6.95 14.37
CA TYR A 129 6.78 8.01 14.90
C TYR A 129 6.00 7.60 16.16
N GLY A 130 6.07 6.35 16.58
CA GLY A 130 5.22 5.81 17.64
C GLY A 130 3.82 5.49 17.14
N SER A 131 2.80 5.88 17.90
CA SER A 131 1.40 5.74 17.45
C SER A 131 1.15 6.64 16.24
N ILE A 132 0.61 6.07 15.17
CA ILE A 132 0.31 6.78 13.92
C ILE A 132 -1.17 6.64 13.55
N GLU A 133 -1.69 7.62 12.84
CA GLU A 133 -2.95 7.50 12.11
C GLU A 133 -2.66 7.02 10.69
N VAL A 134 -3.55 6.19 10.14
CA VAL A 134 -3.39 5.61 8.82
C VAL A 134 -4.67 5.72 8.01
N LEU A 135 -4.54 6.10 6.75
CA LEU A 135 -5.61 6.12 5.77
C LEU A 135 -5.35 5.10 4.64
N GLN A 136 -6.38 4.35 4.26
CA GLN A 136 -6.35 3.57 3.02
C GLN A 136 -6.84 4.43 1.87
N LEU A 137 -6.02 4.58 0.82
CA LEU A 137 -6.48 5.11 -0.46
C LEU A 137 -7.16 3.98 -1.26
N VAL A 138 -8.47 4.11 -1.41
CA VAL A 138 -9.34 3.23 -2.19
C VAL A 138 -9.38 3.68 -3.63
N TRP A 139 -9.07 2.77 -4.56
CA TRP A 139 -9.01 3.05 -5.98
C TRP A 139 -10.23 2.46 -6.70
N PRO A 140 -10.73 3.11 -7.76
CA PRO A 140 -11.87 2.63 -8.51
C PRO A 140 -11.46 1.60 -9.57
N ASP A 141 -12.42 0.84 -10.09
CA ASP A 141 -12.20 -0.04 -11.23
C ASP A 141 -11.96 0.73 -12.56
N SER A 142 -11.79 -0.03 -13.64
CA SER A 142 -11.67 0.49 -15.01
C SER A 142 -12.85 1.36 -15.51
N THR A 143 -13.96 1.42 -14.79
CA THR A 143 -15.13 2.25 -15.09
C THR A 143 -15.30 3.44 -14.14
N GLY A 144 -14.34 3.67 -13.24
CA GLY A 144 -14.41 4.73 -12.25
C GLY A 144 -15.30 4.41 -11.05
N ARG A 145 -15.71 3.15 -10.86
CA ARG A 145 -16.57 2.74 -9.74
C ARG A 145 -15.75 2.27 -8.56
N LEU A 146 -16.10 2.71 -7.36
CA LEU A 146 -15.50 2.25 -6.10
C LEU A 146 -16.04 0.86 -5.71
N PRO A 147 -15.33 0.10 -4.86
CA PRO A 147 -15.68 -1.29 -4.54
C PRO A 147 -17.12 -1.52 -4.04
N TRP A 148 -17.70 -0.54 -3.34
CA TRP A 148 -19.06 -0.61 -2.80
C TRP A 148 -20.14 -0.11 -3.76
N GLN A 149 -19.78 0.39 -4.94
CA GLN A 149 -20.74 0.90 -5.90
C GLN A 149 -21.28 -0.23 -6.78
N GLU A 150 -22.58 -0.20 -7.06
CA GLU A 150 -23.22 -1.14 -7.98
C GLU A 150 -22.52 -1.12 -9.34
N GLY A 151 -22.22 -2.31 -9.88
CA GLY A 151 -21.55 -2.48 -11.16
C GLY A 151 -20.02 -2.37 -11.13
N HIS A 152 -19.40 -2.32 -9.95
CA HIS A 152 -17.95 -2.46 -9.80
C HIS A 152 -17.48 -3.80 -10.39
N ARG A 153 -16.41 -3.78 -11.19
CA ARG A 153 -15.96 -4.89 -12.03
C ARG A 153 -14.85 -5.74 -11.42
N ASN A 154 -14.08 -5.19 -10.48
CA ASN A 154 -13.01 -5.98 -9.87
C ASN A 154 -13.60 -6.95 -8.84
N PRO A 155 -12.97 -8.13 -8.64
CA PRO A 155 -13.39 -9.03 -7.60
C PRO A 155 -13.17 -8.39 -6.20
N PRO A 156 -13.98 -8.73 -5.18
CA PRO A 156 -13.85 -8.14 -3.83
C PRO A 156 -12.45 -8.30 -3.22
N GLU A 157 -11.74 -9.38 -3.56
CA GLU A 157 -10.41 -9.67 -3.05
C GLU A 157 -9.31 -8.86 -3.74
N ALA A 158 -9.63 -8.13 -4.82
CA ALA A 158 -8.67 -7.27 -5.51
C ALA A 158 -8.16 -6.16 -4.60
N GLN A 159 -9.02 -5.61 -3.74
CA GLN A 159 -8.66 -4.60 -2.75
C GLN A 159 -9.44 -4.83 -1.46
N PRO A 160 -8.87 -5.58 -0.49
CA PRO A 160 -9.43 -5.66 0.83
C PRO A 160 -9.51 -4.27 1.48
N LEU A 161 -10.68 -3.93 2.01
CA LEU A 161 -10.89 -2.69 2.75
C LEU A 161 -10.42 -2.87 4.19
N LEU A 162 -9.65 -1.90 4.69
CA LEU A 162 -8.96 -1.97 5.98
C LEU A 162 -9.68 -1.20 7.10
N GLY A 163 -10.90 -0.75 6.82
CA GLY A 163 -11.77 -0.05 7.74
C GLY A 163 -13.18 0.12 7.17
N PRO A 164 -14.06 0.81 7.90
CA PRO A 164 -15.47 0.94 7.55
C PRO A 164 -15.66 1.79 6.29
N LEU A 165 -16.81 1.57 5.60
CA LEU A 165 -17.20 2.40 4.46
C LEU A 165 -17.55 3.82 4.91
N PRO A 166 -17.40 4.84 4.04
CA PRO A 166 -17.82 6.20 4.36
C PRO A 166 -19.33 6.24 4.62
N GLY A 167 -19.74 6.77 5.77
CA GLY A 167 -21.15 6.85 6.16
C GLY A 167 -21.72 5.59 6.78
N ASP A 168 -20.98 4.48 6.83
CA ASP A 168 -21.27 3.30 7.66
C ASP A 168 -20.81 3.52 9.12
N GLU A 169 -20.94 4.75 9.62
CA GLU A 169 -20.97 5.03 11.07
C GLU A 169 -22.29 4.50 11.66
N SER A 170 -22.56 3.22 11.43
CA SER A 170 -23.67 2.48 11.97
C SER A 170 -23.35 2.12 13.42
N ALA A 171 -23.82 2.98 14.31
CA ALA A 171 -24.39 2.61 15.61
C ALA A 171 -23.44 2.03 16.66
N GLY A 172 -22.44 2.81 17.06
CA GLY A 172 -21.88 2.74 18.41
C GLY A 172 -22.64 3.66 19.37
N SER A 173 -23.85 3.26 19.80
CA SER A 173 -24.48 3.77 21.03
C SER A 173 -24.58 2.62 22.03
#